data_AF-A0A3R7WCU6-F1
#
_entry.id   AF-A0A3R7WCU6-F1
#
_cell.length_a   1.000
_cell.length_b   1.000
_cell.length_c   1.000
_cell.angle_alpha   90.00
_cell.angle_beta   90.00
_cell.angle_gamma   90.00
#
_symmetry.space_group_name_H-M   'P 1'
#
loop_
_entity.id
_entity.type
_entity.pdbx_description
1 polymer ?
#
loop_
_entity_poly.entity_id
_entity_poly.type
_entity_poly.pdbx_seq_one_letter_code
_entity_poly.pdbx_strand_id
1 'polypeptide(L)'
;MYINRVCYRVPDAISTMPLDQEGVSRKKKSLQRSLTPHIDCCPTNLYESGKVFPRWRPIQCITVLTPNLDPSTGGFEAVAGFHREFSSYFKGTSAADTGRPPVCLGDFSPLRMQEDKAVIARYKHVPADAGSVILFDWRIPHANSYRHVGNIPREVVYTGFLPNVPMNRTYAVEQLRRYLARLLPADHWQKDTTDKAVDETFSKHEFTALGRKLMGLDPWPEHSPM
;
A
#
# COMPACT_ATOMS: atom_id res chain seq x y z
N MET A 1 -0.16 14.14 9.05
CA MET A 1 0.00 12.68 9.16
C MET A 1 -0.97 12.02 8.19
N TYR A 2 -0.46 11.40 7.13
CA TYR A 2 -1.30 10.76 6.12
C TYR A 2 -1.40 9.26 6.41
N ILE A 3 -2.55 8.83 6.91
CA ILE A 3 -2.89 7.41 6.97
C ILE A 3 -3.35 7.01 5.57
N ASN A 4 -2.61 6.11 4.91
CA ASN A 4 -2.97 5.65 3.58
C ASN A 4 -4.27 4.85 3.65
N ARG A 5 -4.35 3.87 4.56
CA ARG A 5 -5.51 2.99 4.66
C ARG A 5 -5.49 2.25 5.99
N VAL A 6 -6.65 2.04 6.58
CA VAL A 6 -6.85 1.01 7.60
C VAL A 6 -7.34 -0.25 6.89
N CYS A 7 -6.65 -1.36 7.09
CA CYS A 7 -6.92 -2.60 6.38
C CYS A 7 -7.08 -3.75 7.35
N TYR A 8 -7.92 -4.71 6.96
CA TYR A 8 -8.04 -5.97 7.66
C TYR A 8 -8.05 -7.14 6.68
N ARG A 9 -7.65 -8.31 7.15
CA ARG A 9 -7.83 -9.60 6.48
C ARG A 9 -8.53 -10.56 7.43
N VAL A 10 -9.68 -11.08 7.04
CA VAL A 10 -10.43 -12.05 7.84
C VAL A 10 -9.93 -13.48 7.54
N PRO A 11 -10.14 -14.42 8.46
CA PRO A 11 -9.96 -15.85 8.21
C PRO A 11 -10.62 -16.35 6.92
N ASP A 12 -9.98 -17.29 6.23
CA ASP A 12 -10.51 -17.86 4.98
C ASP A 12 -11.86 -18.57 5.21
N ALA A 13 -12.07 -19.11 6.41
CA ALA A 13 -13.33 -19.71 6.83
C ALA A 13 -14.49 -18.70 6.83
N ILE A 14 -14.20 -17.41 7.07
CA ILE A 14 -15.17 -16.31 7.00
C ILE A 14 -15.23 -15.75 5.58
N SER A 15 -14.08 -15.54 4.94
CA SER A 15 -14.02 -14.88 3.62
C SER A 15 -14.76 -15.66 2.54
N THR A 16 -14.90 -16.98 2.71
CA THR A 16 -15.56 -17.88 1.75
C THR A 16 -17.01 -18.21 2.09
N MET A 17 -17.55 -17.66 3.18
CA MET A 17 -18.96 -17.83 3.54
C MET A 17 -19.87 -17.24 2.45
N PRO A 18 -20.98 -17.92 2.10
CA PRO A 18 -22.01 -17.33 1.24
C PRO A 18 -22.51 -16.02 1.85
N LEU A 19 -22.72 -15.01 1.01
CA LEU A 19 -23.41 -13.79 1.44
C LEU A 19 -24.90 -14.11 1.54
N ASP A 20 -25.46 -14.12 2.74
CA ASP A 20 -26.89 -14.29 3.00
C ASP A 20 -27.66 -12.99 2.68
N GLN A 21 -27.65 -12.58 1.41
CA GLN A 21 -28.46 -11.47 0.90
C GLN A 21 -29.52 -12.00 -0.07
N GLU A 22 -30.78 -11.66 0.19
CA GLU A 22 -31.89 -11.94 -0.74
C GLU A 22 -31.58 -11.37 -2.13
N GLY A 23 -31.72 -12.20 -3.17
CA GLY A 23 -31.47 -11.82 -4.57
C GLY A 23 -30.01 -11.92 -5.05
N VAL A 24 -29.03 -12.21 -4.18
CA VAL A 24 -27.65 -12.46 -4.60
C VAL A 24 -27.45 -13.96 -4.87
N SER A 25 -27.02 -14.31 -6.09
CA SER A 25 -26.65 -15.68 -6.45
C SER A 25 -25.73 -16.29 -5.39
N ARG A 26 -26.09 -17.47 -4.85
CA ARG A 26 -25.30 -18.29 -3.88
C ARG A 26 -23.92 -18.74 -4.40
N LYS A 27 -23.41 -18.16 -5.48
CA LYS A 27 -22.03 -18.35 -5.90
C LYS A 27 -21.12 -17.74 -4.83
N LYS A 28 -20.17 -18.53 -4.32
CA LYS A 28 -19.14 -18.14 -3.36
C LYS A 28 -18.36 -16.91 -3.85
N LYS A 29 -18.88 -15.71 -3.62
CA LYS A 29 -18.11 -14.48 -3.81
C LYS A 29 -17.28 -14.30 -2.55
N SER A 30 -15.96 -14.48 -2.67
CA SER A 30 -15.05 -14.20 -1.57
C SER A 30 -15.23 -12.76 -1.09
N LEU A 31 -15.39 -12.56 0.22
CA LEU A 31 -15.46 -11.25 0.86
C LEU A 31 -14.22 -10.40 0.56
N GLN A 32 -13.08 -11.08 0.38
CA GLN A 32 -11.77 -10.44 0.21
C GLN A 32 -11.08 -10.94 -1.05
N ARG A 33 -10.41 -10.03 -1.77
CA ARG A 33 -9.55 -10.36 -2.90
C ARG A 33 -8.09 -10.33 -2.42
N SER A 34 -7.32 -11.37 -2.71
CA SER A 34 -5.87 -11.29 -2.55
C SER A 34 -5.32 -10.33 -3.62
N LEU A 35 -4.44 -9.43 -3.22
CA LEU A 35 -3.58 -8.77 -4.19
C LEU A 35 -2.51 -9.78 -4.63
N THR A 36 -2.26 -9.84 -5.93
CA THR A 36 -1.15 -10.62 -6.51
C THR A 36 0.18 -10.10 -5.92
N PRO A 37 1.21 -10.95 -5.76
CA PRO A 37 2.58 -10.49 -5.53
C PRO A 37 2.95 -9.31 -6.42
N HIS A 38 3.47 -8.22 -5.84
CA HIS A 38 3.72 -6.97 -6.56
C HIS A 38 4.84 -6.15 -5.92
N ILE A 39 5.24 -5.10 -6.61
CA ILE A 39 6.03 -3.97 -6.14
C ILE A 39 5.23 -2.68 -6.31
N ASP A 40 5.54 -1.67 -5.51
CA ASP A 40 4.81 -0.40 -5.48
C ASP A 40 5.59 0.74 -6.17
N CYS A 41 6.12 0.41 -7.34
CA CYS A 41 6.69 1.35 -8.31
C CYS A 41 6.65 0.72 -9.71
N CYS A 42 6.69 1.55 -10.75
CA CYS A 42 6.93 1.05 -12.11
C CYS A 42 8.45 0.85 -12.36
N PRO A 43 8.93 -0.36 -12.68
CA PRO A 43 10.37 -0.60 -12.87
C PRO A 43 11.03 0.15 -14.01
N THR A 44 10.26 0.45 -15.06
CA THR A 44 10.74 1.19 -16.22
C THR A 44 10.64 2.70 -16.02
N ASN A 45 9.82 3.15 -15.08
CA ASN A 45 9.67 4.58 -14.77
C ASN A 45 9.30 4.80 -13.31
N LEU A 46 10.32 4.83 -12.44
CA LEU A 46 10.13 4.82 -10.98
C LEU A 46 9.26 5.95 -10.47
N TYR A 47 9.30 7.12 -11.10
CA TYR A 47 8.69 8.35 -10.58
C TYR A 47 7.43 8.79 -11.35
N GLU A 48 7.03 8.05 -12.39
CA GLU A 48 5.82 8.35 -13.16
C GLU A 48 4.70 7.36 -12.85
N SER A 49 3.71 7.84 -12.10
CA SER A 49 2.57 7.05 -11.65
C SER A 49 1.31 7.23 -12.49
N GLY A 50 1.32 8.17 -13.46
CA GLY A 50 0.13 8.57 -14.22
C GLY A 50 -0.99 9.21 -13.39
N LYS A 51 -0.78 9.44 -12.08
CA LYS A 51 -1.74 10.10 -11.20
C LYS A 51 -1.67 11.61 -11.37
N VAL A 52 -2.82 12.28 -11.27
CA VAL A 52 -2.93 13.76 -11.33
C VAL A 52 -2.07 14.43 -10.24
N PHE A 53 -2.07 13.85 -9.04
CA PHE A 53 -1.24 14.27 -7.92
C PHE A 53 -0.29 13.13 -7.54
N PRO A 54 0.85 12.98 -8.25
CA PRO A 54 1.79 11.92 -7.98
C PRO A 54 2.48 12.15 -6.63
N ARG A 55 2.90 11.07 -5.99
CA ARG A 55 3.71 11.10 -4.78
C ARG A 55 4.78 10.03 -4.84
N TRP A 56 5.91 10.31 -4.23
CA TRP A 56 6.99 9.36 -4.07
C TRP A 56 7.03 8.86 -2.63
N ARG A 57 6.87 7.55 -2.45
CA ARG A 57 6.96 6.86 -1.17
C ARG A 57 8.07 5.80 -1.22
N PRO A 58 9.35 6.16 -1.04
CA PRO A 58 10.44 5.19 -1.13
C PRO A 58 10.37 4.13 -0.03
N ILE A 59 9.83 4.47 1.14
CA ILE A 59 9.61 3.55 2.26
C ILE A 59 8.12 3.49 2.56
N GLN A 60 7.59 2.27 2.56
CA GLN A 60 6.25 1.94 3.01
C GLN A 60 6.27 1.49 4.46
N CYS A 61 5.14 1.69 5.12
CA CYS A 61 5.02 1.47 6.55
C CYS A 61 3.69 0.78 6.88
N ILE A 62 3.76 -0.27 7.68
CA ILE A 62 2.60 -0.99 8.21
C ILE A 62 2.71 -0.98 9.74
N THR A 63 1.77 -0.33 10.40
CA THR A 63 1.59 -0.46 11.86
C THR A 63 0.67 -1.65 12.11
N VAL A 64 1.14 -2.61 12.89
CA VAL A 64 0.45 -3.86 13.18
C VAL A 64 -0.50 -3.65 14.35
N LEU A 65 -1.79 -3.96 14.16
CA LEU A 65 -2.82 -3.83 15.22
C LEU A 65 -3.18 -5.19 15.84
N THR A 66 -3.14 -6.26 15.05
CA THR A 66 -3.32 -7.64 15.52
C THR A 66 -2.01 -8.43 15.41
N PRO A 67 -1.60 -9.20 16.44
CA PRO A 67 -0.41 -10.05 16.35
C PRO A 67 -0.46 -10.98 15.15
N ASN A 68 0.68 -11.14 14.49
CA ASN A 68 0.81 -11.94 13.28
C ASN A 68 2.18 -12.63 13.24
N LEU A 69 2.35 -13.61 14.13
CA LEU A 69 3.65 -14.27 14.34
C LEU A 69 3.86 -15.46 13.41
N ASP A 70 2.78 -16.14 13.03
CA ASP A 70 2.84 -17.38 12.25
C ASP A 70 2.50 -17.17 10.76
N PRO A 71 3.12 -17.94 9.85
CA PRO A 71 2.78 -17.91 8.43
C PRO A 71 1.33 -18.36 8.16
N SER A 72 0.79 -18.05 6.98
CA SER A 72 -0.58 -18.44 6.58
C SER A 72 -1.71 -17.90 7.48
N THR A 73 -1.46 -16.83 8.24
CA THR A 73 -2.46 -16.14 9.08
C THR A 73 -2.87 -14.78 8.49
N GLY A 74 -2.81 -14.64 7.16
CA GLY A 74 -3.14 -13.40 6.46
C GLY A 74 -2.10 -12.27 6.60
N GLY A 75 -0.91 -12.62 7.05
CA GLY A 75 0.22 -11.73 7.34
C GLY A 75 0.84 -11.00 6.15
N PHE A 76 1.91 -10.26 6.43
CA PHE A 76 2.74 -9.62 5.39
C PHE A 76 3.84 -10.59 4.95
N GLU A 77 4.00 -10.74 3.64
CA GLU A 77 5.05 -11.56 3.03
C GLU A 77 5.88 -10.71 2.08
N ALA A 78 7.19 -10.88 2.08
CA ALA A 78 8.10 -10.11 1.24
C ALA A 78 9.36 -10.88 0.83
N VAL A 79 10.02 -10.38 -0.22
CA VAL A 79 11.35 -10.84 -0.65
C VAL A 79 12.40 -9.89 -0.10
N ALA A 80 12.89 -10.19 1.11
CA ALA A 80 13.90 -9.37 1.77
C ALA A 80 15.16 -9.21 0.90
N GLY A 81 15.70 -7.99 0.86
CA GLY A 81 16.92 -7.66 0.12
C GLY A 81 16.76 -7.42 -1.39
N PHE A 82 15.59 -7.66 -1.98
CA PHE A 82 15.38 -7.54 -3.44
C PHE A 82 15.71 -6.14 -4.00
N HIS A 83 15.56 -5.08 -3.20
CA HIS A 83 15.93 -3.72 -3.61
C HIS A 83 17.39 -3.58 -4.10
N ARG A 84 18.30 -4.49 -3.70
CA ARG A 84 19.70 -4.51 -4.12
C ARG A 84 19.92 -5.06 -5.53
N GLU A 85 19.03 -5.92 -6.00
CA GLU A 85 19.07 -6.54 -7.33
C GLU A 85 17.96 -6.03 -8.26
N PHE A 86 17.08 -5.16 -7.75
CA PHE A 86 15.95 -4.59 -8.48
C PHE A 86 16.35 -4.08 -9.88
N SER A 87 17.39 -3.24 -9.94
CA SER A 87 17.84 -2.67 -11.19
C SER A 87 18.33 -3.75 -12.16
N SER A 88 19.15 -4.69 -11.72
CA SER A 88 19.63 -5.80 -12.57
C SER A 88 18.51 -6.72 -13.02
N TYR A 89 17.54 -7.00 -12.15
CA TYR A 89 16.40 -7.87 -12.45
C TYR A 89 15.53 -7.29 -13.57
N PHE A 90 15.25 -5.99 -13.52
CA PHE A 90 14.41 -5.33 -14.51
C PHE A 90 15.19 -4.76 -15.73
N LYS A 91 16.53 -4.70 -15.69
CA LYS A 91 17.40 -4.19 -16.77
C LYS A 91 17.21 -4.92 -18.11
N GLY A 92 16.88 -6.22 -18.08
CA GLY A 92 16.70 -7.05 -19.27
C GLY A 92 15.28 -7.06 -19.87
N THR A 93 14.33 -6.34 -19.26
CA THR A 93 12.92 -6.35 -19.70
C THR A 93 12.58 -5.26 -20.72
N SER A 94 13.60 -4.51 -21.17
CA SER A 94 13.48 -3.50 -22.23
C SER A 94 13.53 -4.16 -23.62
N ALA A 95 12.36 -4.51 -24.15
CA ALA A 95 11.98 -4.72 -25.56
C ALA A 95 12.80 -5.64 -26.49
N ALA A 96 14.04 -5.99 -26.19
CA ALA A 96 14.96 -6.63 -27.14
C ALA A 96 15.25 -8.11 -26.84
N ASP A 97 14.83 -8.64 -25.69
CA ASP A 97 15.28 -9.95 -25.22
C ASP A 97 14.13 -10.78 -24.67
N THR A 98 13.28 -11.35 -25.55
CA THR A 98 12.23 -12.38 -25.34
C THR A 98 11.23 -12.26 -24.18
N GLY A 99 11.37 -11.30 -23.27
CA GLY A 99 10.56 -11.10 -22.08
C GLY A 99 9.59 -9.94 -22.26
N ARG A 100 8.30 -10.20 -22.01
CA ARG A 100 7.29 -9.13 -21.97
C ARG A 100 7.69 -8.08 -20.92
N PRO A 101 7.63 -6.78 -21.23
CA PRO A 101 7.96 -5.71 -20.29
C PRO A 101 7.10 -5.81 -19.03
N PRO A 102 7.54 -5.24 -17.89
CA PRO A 102 6.74 -5.18 -16.68
C PRO A 102 5.43 -4.43 -16.95
N VAL A 103 4.34 -4.93 -16.37
CA VAL A 103 3.06 -4.21 -16.40
C VAL A 103 3.11 -3.14 -15.32
N CYS A 104 2.86 -1.88 -15.67
CA CYS A 104 2.76 -0.79 -14.71
C CYS A 104 1.33 -0.23 -14.71
N LEU A 105 0.66 -0.29 -13.56
CA LEU A 105 -0.66 0.28 -13.31
C LEU A 105 -0.50 1.43 -12.30
N GLY A 106 0.00 2.55 -12.80
CA GLY A 106 0.47 3.66 -11.99
C GLY A 106 1.62 3.25 -11.08
N ASP A 107 1.44 3.39 -9.76
CA ASP A 107 2.43 2.98 -8.76
C ASP A 107 2.47 1.48 -8.49
N PHE A 108 1.68 0.65 -9.19
CA PHE A 108 1.59 -0.78 -8.93
C PHE A 108 2.13 -1.59 -10.10
N SER A 109 3.03 -2.53 -9.83
CA SER A 109 3.49 -3.50 -10.83
C SER A 109 3.35 -4.94 -10.32
N PRO A 110 2.47 -5.76 -10.92
CA PRO A 110 2.30 -7.14 -10.50
C PRO A 110 3.48 -7.99 -10.97
N LEU A 111 3.91 -8.92 -10.12
CA LEU A 111 4.73 -10.05 -10.52
C LEU A 111 3.86 -11.12 -11.16
N ARG A 112 4.33 -11.69 -12.26
CA ARG A 112 3.63 -12.71 -13.03
C ARG A 112 4.06 -14.09 -12.55
N MET A 113 3.09 -14.96 -12.28
CA MET A 113 3.33 -16.24 -11.62
C MET A 113 4.32 -17.16 -12.35
N GLN A 114 4.38 -17.09 -13.69
CA GLN A 114 5.27 -17.94 -14.48
C GLN A 114 6.64 -17.28 -14.69
N GLU A 115 6.64 -16.05 -15.16
CA GLU A 115 7.84 -15.30 -15.52
C GLU A 115 8.66 -14.91 -14.29
N ASP A 116 8.00 -14.58 -13.18
CA ASP A 116 8.64 -14.14 -11.94
C ASP A 116 8.67 -15.26 -10.88
N LYS A 117 8.48 -16.52 -11.29
CA LYS A 117 8.40 -17.69 -10.39
C LYS A 117 9.60 -17.79 -9.43
N ALA A 118 10.81 -17.48 -9.91
CA ALA A 118 12.02 -17.51 -9.10
C ALA A 118 12.00 -16.47 -7.97
N VAL A 119 11.44 -15.29 -8.21
CA VAL A 119 11.24 -14.25 -7.18
C VAL A 119 10.11 -14.63 -6.24
N ILE A 120 9.00 -15.11 -6.79
CA ILE A 120 7.82 -15.53 -6.01
C ILE A 120 8.17 -16.65 -5.02
N ALA A 121 9.02 -17.61 -5.43
CA ALA A 121 9.48 -18.69 -4.55
C ALA A 121 10.30 -18.21 -3.33
N ARG A 122 10.77 -16.96 -3.33
CA ARG A 122 11.57 -16.37 -2.24
C ARG A 122 10.75 -15.60 -1.22
N TYR A 123 9.43 -15.45 -1.43
CA TYR A 123 8.56 -14.78 -0.47
C TYR A 123 8.61 -15.49 0.88
N LYS A 124 8.76 -14.69 1.95
CA LYS A 124 8.75 -15.19 3.33
C LYS A 124 7.81 -14.34 4.18
N HIS A 125 7.17 -15.01 5.12
CA HIS A 125 6.40 -14.38 6.19
C HIS A 125 7.29 -13.46 7.03
N VAL A 126 6.79 -12.27 7.35
CA VAL A 126 7.44 -11.33 8.26
C VAL A 126 6.65 -11.32 9.57
N PRO A 127 7.15 -12.00 10.62
CA PRO A 127 6.46 -12.04 11.91
C PRO A 127 6.48 -10.67 12.57
N ALA A 128 5.34 -10.23 13.09
CA ALA A 128 5.22 -8.97 13.81
C ALA A 128 4.11 -9.03 14.85
N ASP A 129 4.39 -8.50 16.04
CA ASP A 129 3.42 -8.41 17.13
C ASP A 129 2.61 -7.10 17.02
N ALA A 130 1.47 -7.02 17.71
CA ALA A 130 0.70 -5.78 17.80
C ALA A 130 1.56 -4.63 18.36
N GLY A 131 1.41 -3.44 17.78
CA GLY A 131 2.25 -2.27 18.06
C GLY A 131 3.56 -2.23 17.28
N SER A 132 3.96 -3.31 16.61
CA SER A 132 5.14 -3.31 15.74
C SER A 132 4.93 -2.48 14.48
N VAL A 133 6.03 -1.99 13.91
CA VAL A 133 6.03 -1.27 12.63
C VAL A 133 6.92 -2.00 11.63
N ILE A 134 6.36 -2.39 10.49
CA ILE A 134 7.10 -2.97 9.37
C ILE A 134 7.41 -1.84 8.38
N LEU A 135 8.70 -1.60 8.12
CA LEU A 135 9.19 -0.65 7.13
C LEU A 135 9.85 -1.40 5.97
N PHE A 136 9.50 -1.05 4.74
CA PHE A 136 10.09 -1.68 3.56
C PHE A 136 10.21 -0.74 2.38
N ASP A 137 11.25 -0.95 1.57
CA ASP A 137 11.48 -0.21 0.33
C ASP A 137 10.39 -0.55 -0.69
N TRP A 138 9.84 0.47 -1.37
CA TRP A 138 8.78 0.33 -2.38
C TRP A 138 9.11 -0.61 -3.55
N ARG A 139 10.41 -0.88 -3.78
CA ARG A 139 10.91 -1.83 -4.79
C ARG A 139 10.92 -3.28 -4.32
N ILE A 140 10.63 -3.55 -3.04
CA ILE A 140 10.60 -4.91 -2.49
C ILE A 140 9.30 -5.59 -2.93
N PRO A 141 9.39 -6.77 -3.58
CA PRO A 141 8.25 -7.61 -3.83
C PRO A 141 7.58 -8.00 -2.52
N HIS A 142 6.29 -7.72 -2.42
CA HIS A 142 5.49 -8.00 -1.25
C HIS A 142 4.06 -8.43 -1.61
N ALA A 143 3.39 -9.01 -0.63
CA ALA A 143 2.02 -9.52 -0.72
C ALA A 143 1.45 -9.69 0.69
N ASN A 144 0.13 -9.88 0.77
CA ASN A 144 -0.46 -10.49 1.95
C ASN A 144 -0.47 -12.01 1.77
N SER A 145 -0.26 -12.76 2.85
CA SER A 145 -0.20 -14.23 2.81
C SER A 145 -1.40 -14.82 2.08
N TYR A 146 -1.19 -15.79 1.19
CA TYR A 146 -2.27 -16.32 0.35
C TYR A 146 -3.44 -16.90 1.16
N ARG A 147 -3.15 -17.45 2.36
CA ARG A 147 -4.14 -18.03 3.28
C ARG A 147 -4.23 -17.25 4.58
N HIS A 148 -5.38 -17.39 5.22
CA HIS A 148 -5.63 -17.00 6.60
C HIS A 148 -6.32 -18.14 7.35
N VAL A 149 -5.54 -19.07 7.89
CA VAL A 149 -6.04 -20.25 8.63
C VAL A 149 -6.30 -19.98 10.12
N GLY A 150 -5.94 -18.79 10.62
CA GLY A 150 -6.26 -18.34 11.97
C GLY A 150 -7.75 -18.07 12.20
N ASN A 151 -8.11 -17.62 13.40
CA ASN A 151 -9.50 -17.41 13.85
C ASN A 151 -9.86 -15.95 14.13
N ILE A 152 -8.88 -15.04 14.15
CA ILE A 152 -9.09 -13.60 14.35
C ILE A 152 -8.68 -12.81 13.10
N PRO A 153 -9.35 -11.69 12.77
CA PRO A 153 -8.91 -10.82 11.69
C PRO A 153 -7.53 -10.21 11.96
N ARG A 154 -6.69 -10.18 10.92
CA ARG A 154 -5.44 -9.41 10.94
C ARG A 154 -5.73 -7.96 10.59
N GLU A 155 -5.44 -7.04 11.49
CA GLU A 155 -5.68 -5.60 11.30
C GLU A 155 -4.38 -4.81 11.26
N VAL A 156 -4.31 -3.82 10.36
CA VAL A 156 -3.15 -2.93 10.21
C VAL A 156 -3.53 -1.53 9.77
N VAL A 157 -2.62 -0.58 10.03
CA VAL A 157 -2.66 0.76 9.44
C VAL A 157 -1.51 0.89 8.44
N TYR A 158 -1.84 1.18 7.19
CA TYR A 158 -0.86 1.53 6.17
C TYR A 158 -0.55 3.02 6.23
N THR A 159 0.73 3.35 6.24
CA THR A 159 1.26 4.69 5.99
C THR A 159 2.52 4.58 5.13
N GLY A 160 3.24 5.67 4.94
CA GLY A 160 4.48 5.68 4.20
C GLY A 160 5.28 6.94 4.48
N PHE A 161 6.57 6.84 4.23
CA PHE A 161 7.46 8.00 4.31
C PHE A 161 7.36 8.81 3.02
N LEU A 162 6.97 10.07 3.14
CA LEU A 162 6.96 11.03 2.03
C LEU A 162 8.11 12.03 2.27
N PRO A 163 9.27 11.88 1.61
CA PRO A 163 10.36 12.85 1.75
C PRO A 163 9.94 14.24 1.24
N ASN A 164 10.56 15.29 1.79
CA ASN A 164 10.27 16.68 1.43
C ASN A 164 10.89 17.09 0.07
N VAL A 165 10.40 16.49 -1.01
CA VAL A 165 10.80 16.75 -2.40
C VAL A 165 9.70 17.50 -3.16
N PRO A 166 10.00 18.19 -4.29
CA PRO A 166 9.01 18.96 -5.04
C PRO A 166 7.70 18.21 -5.33
N MET A 167 7.79 16.97 -5.81
CA MET A 167 6.61 16.12 -6.07
C MET A 167 5.71 15.95 -4.83
N ASN A 168 6.30 15.64 -3.68
CA ASN A 168 5.56 15.41 -2.46
C ASN A 168 5.03 16.70 -1.81
N ARG A 169 5.67 17.85 -2.07
CA ARG A 169 5.13 19.16 -1.66
C ARG A 169 3.81 19.44 -2.36
N THR A 170 3.75 19.21 -3.68
CA THR A 170 2.51 19.34 -4.46
C THR A 170 1.44 18.38 -3.95
N TYR A 171 1.79 17.12 -3.69
CA TYR A 171 0.86 16.16 -3.10
C TYR A 171 0.35 16.60 -1.71
N ALA A 172 1.23 17.13 -0.85
CA ALA A 172 0.86 17.59 0.49
C ALA A 172 -0.11 18.78 0.44
N VAL A 173 0.04 19.70 -0.52
CA VAL A 173 -0.90 20.81 -0.75
C VAL A 173 -2.29 20.27 -1.11
N GLU A 174 -2.37 19.31 -2.04
CA GLU A 174 -3.67 18.70 -2.40
C GLU A 174 -4.28 17.91 -1.24
N GLN A 175 -3.45 17.18 -0.49
CA GLN A 175 -3.87 16.47 0.70
C GLN A 175 -4.49 17.43 1.74
N LEU A 176 -3.86 18.58 1.97
CA LEU A 176 -4.38 19.61 2.86
C LEU A 176 -5.69 20.20 2.34
N ARG A 177 -5.77 20.53 1.05
CA ARG A 177 -6.99 21.05 0.42
C ARG A 177 -8.17 20.10 0.63
N ARG A 178 -7.96 18.80 0.37
CA ARG A 178 -8.99 17.75 0.57
C ARG A 178 -9.37 17.58 2.03
N TYR A 179 -8.38 17.60 2.93
CA TYR A 179 -8.62 17.55 4.36
C TYR A 179 -9.52 18.69 4.84
N LEU A 180 -9.21 19.94 4.46
CA LEU A 180 -10.01 21.12 4.80
C LEU A 180 -11.42 21.06 4.22
N ALA A 181 -11.56 20.50 3.01
CA ALA A 181 -12.84 20.30 2.33
C ALA A 181 -13.61 19.04 2.77
N ARG A 182 -13.10 18.27 3.74
CA ARG A 182 -13.71 17.01 4.21
C ARG A 182 -13.93 15.99 3.09
N LEU A 183 -12.97 15.89 2.16
CA LEU A 183 -12.97 14.95 1.04
C LEU A 183 -12.03 13.77 1.28
N LEU A 184 -12.38 12.60 0.73
CA LEU A 184 -11.48 11.45 0.71
C LEU A 184 -10.18 11.80 0.00
N PRO A 185 -9.05 11.19 0.41
CA PRO A 185 -7.79 11.41 -0.27
C PRO A 185 -7.81 11.03 -1.76
N ALA A 186 -7.01 11.75 -2.55
CA ALA A 186 -6.97 11.61 -4.01
C ALA A 186 -6.55 10.20 -4.49
N ASP A 187 -5.79 9.47 -3.69
CA ASP A 187 -5.27 8.13 -4.00
C ASP A 187 -6.11 6.99 -3.42
N HIS A 188 -7.24 7.29 -2.79
CA HIS A 188 -8.22 6.26 -2.43
C HIS A 188 -9.00 5.83 -3.65
N TRP A 189 -9.39 4.56 -3.70
CA TRP A 189 -10.28 4.09 -4.75
C TRP A 189 -11.66 4.70 -4.55
N GLN A 190 -11.99 5.69 -5.38
CA GLN A 190 -13.30 6.32 -5.39
C GLN A 190 -14.02 5.88 -6.67
N LYS A 191 -15.09 5.08 -6.53
CA LYS A 191 -15.95 4.75 -7.67
C LYS A 191 -16.79 5.98 -8.02
N ASP A 192 -16.81 6.33 -9.30
CA ASP A 192 -17.78 7.26 -9.93
C ASP A 192 -17.73 8.73 -9.48
N THR A 193 -17.05 9.08 -8.39
CA THR A 193 -16.95 10.47 -7.89
C THR A 193 -15.59 10.72 -7.26
N THR A 194 -14.84 11.71 -7.76
CA THR A 194 -13.48 12.04 -7.28
C THR A 194 -13.44 12.88 -6.00
N ASP A 195 -14.59 13.42 -5.60
CA ASP A 195 -14.78 14.29 -4.44
C ASP A 195 -15.80 13.69 -3.47
N LYS A 196 -15.64 12.40 -3.17
CA LYS A 196 -16.47 11.75 -2.16
C LYS A 196 -16.13 12.30 -0.77
N ALA A 197 -17.15 12.69 -0.01
CA ALA A 197 -16.99 13.16 1.37
C ALA A 197 -16.46 12.04 2.29
N VAL A 198 -15.70 12.43 3.32
CA VAL A 198 -15.27 11.52 4.38
C VAL A 198 -16.44 11.19 5.32
N ASP A 199 -16.39 10.02 5.93
CA ASP A 199 -17.21 9.72 7.11
C ASP A 199 -16.58 10.39 8.33
N GLU A 200 -17.34 11.22 9.04
CA GLU A 200 -16.88 12.00 10.18
C GLU A 200 -17.17 11.36 11.54
N THR A 201 -17.75 10.16 11.59
CA THR A 201 -18.15 9.47 12.82
C THR A 201 -17.00 9.33 13.84
N PHE A 202 -15.75 9.30 13.38
CA PHE A 202 -14.54 9.24 14.23
C PHE A 202 -13.51 10.33 13.88
N SER A 203 -13.95 11.51 13.42
CA SER A 203 -13.04 12.55 12.91
C SER A 203 -12.52 13.55 13.94
N LYS A 204 -12.96 13.49 15.21
CA LYS A 204 -12.45 14.41 16.24
C LYS A 204 -11.00 14.06 16.60
N HIS A 205 -10.08 14.95 16.27
CA HIS A 205 -8.66 14.82 16.57
C HIS A 205 -7.99 16.19 16.68
N GLU A 206 -6.80 16.22 17.26
CA GLU A 206 -5.92 17.38 17.26
C GLU A 206 -4.57 16.98 16.67
N PHE A 207 -4.02 17.82 15.80
CA PHE A 207 -2.67 17.61 15.32
C PHE A 207 -1.66 18.10 16.37
N THR A 208 -0.67 17.25 16.66
CA THR A 208 0.55 17.68 17.33
C THR A 208 1.29 18.71 16.48
N ALA A 209 2.25 19.45 17.06
CA ALA A 209 3.07 20.41 16.30
C ALA A 209 3.75 19.76 15.07
N LEU A 210 4.26 18.55 15.21
CA LEU A 210 4.81 17.78 14.09
C LEU A 210 3.70 17.38 13.10
N GLY A 211 2.55 16.94 13.60
CA GLY A 211 1.38 16.60 12.78
C GLY A 211 0.92 17.74 11.88
N ARG A 212 0.90 18.97 12.40
CA ARG A 212 0.55 20.18 11.67
C ARG A 212 1.52 20.46 10.53
N LYS A 213 2.83 20.41 10.78
CA LYS A 213 3.88 20.53 9.75
C LYS A 213 3.76 19.44 8.68
N LEU A 214 3.56 18.19 9.08
CA LEU A 214 3.38 17.07 8.16
C LEU A 214 2.07 17.14 7.35
N MET A 215 1.07 17.87 7.81
CA MET A 215 -0.17 18.13 7.05
C MET A 215 -0.06 19.38 6.16
N GLY A 216 1.04 20.12 6.23
CA GLY A 216 1.17 21.42 5.55
C GLY A 216 0.33 22.54 6.19
N LEU A 217 -0.21 22.33 7.40
CA LEU A 217 -0.94 23.36 8.15
C LEU A 217 -0.01 24.48 8.62
N ASP A 218 1.21 24.11 9.02
CA ASP A 218 2.25 25.03 9.44
C ASP A 218 3.49 24.83 8.54
N PRO A 219 4.25 25.90 8.24
CA PRO A 219 5.47 25.78 7.43
C PRO A 219 6.57 25.03 8.19
N TRP A 220 7.47 24.41 7.42
CA TRP A 220 8.76 23.97 7.98
C TRP A 220 9.61 25.20 8.30
N PRO A 221 10.42 25.17 9.38
CA PRO A 221 11.38 26.24 9.63
C PRO A 221 12.27 26.40 8.40
N GLU A 222 12.50 27.63 7.96
CA GLU A 222 13.52 27.88 6.94
C GLU A 222 14.85 27.42 7.51
N HIS A 223 15.47 26.42 6.88
CA HIS A 223 16.86 26.14 7.14
C HIS A 223 17.65 27.27 6.49
N SER A 224 18.32 28.10 7.30
CA SER A 224 19.34 29.00 6.77
C SER A 224 20.29 28.17 5.91
N PRO A 225 20.58 28.59 4.66
CA PRO A 225 21.57 27.90 3.87
C PRO A 225 22.90 27.92 4.65
N MET A 226 23.43 26.73 4.97
CA MET A 226 24.84 26.57 5.29
C MET A 226 25.65 26.59 4.01
#